data_AF-A0A419EVK4-F1
#
_entry.id   AF-A0A419EVK4-F1
#
_cell.length_a   1.000
_cell.length_b   1.000
_cell.length_c   1.000
_cell.angle_alpha   90.00
_cell.angle_beta   90.00
_cell.angle_gamma   90.00
#
_symmetry.space_group_name_H-M   'P 1'
#
loop_
_entity.id
_entity.type
_entity.pdbx_description
1 polymer ?
#
loop_
_entity_poly.entity_id
_entity_poly.type
_entity_poly.pdbx_seq_one_letter_code
_entity_poly.pdbx_strand_id
1 'polypeptide(L)'
;MGTQMREKKTLLSMTRAFRVDIQDIQQKGAGYYSCGPFVTRYNKLLTKARELFSDEQTALLNSFDEIADTKSVDPADKMKVTQHVLIELGQLITYMESVITQEEEGRRKQASGGVSPEKDSGGNA
;
A
#
# COMPACT_ATOMS: atom_id res chain seq x y z
N MET A 1 -17.39 6.75 7.49
CA MET A 1 -16.08 6.26 7.96
C MET A 1 -15.82 4.76 7.73
N GLY A 2 -16.78 3.84 7.90
CA GLY A 2 -16.55 2.41 7.61
C GLY A 2 -16.22 2.06 6.14
N THR A 3 -16.66 2.89 5.18
CA THR A 3 -16.40 2.71 3.75
C THR A 3 -14.93 2.93 3.38
N GLN A 4 -14.30 3.99 3.90
CA GLN A 4 -12.90 4.35 3.59
C GLN A 4 -11.93 3.23 4.03
N MET A 5 -12.13 2.66 5.22
CA MET A 5 -11.33 1.51 5.68
C MET A 5 -11.49 0.27 4.80
N ARG A 6 -12.68 0.04 4.25
CA ARG A 6 -12.92 -1.06 3.31
C ARG A 6 -12.14 -0.81 2.03
N GLU A 7 -12.19 0.41 1.51
CA GLU A 7 -11.46 0.81 0.29
C GLU A 7 -9.95 0.68 0.46
N LYS A 8 -9.37 1.12 1.60
CA LYS A 8 -7.95 0.93 1.93
C LYS A 8 -7.55 -0.55 1.89
N LYS A 9 -8.34 -1.43 2.54
CA LYS A 9 -8.10 -2.89 2.52
C LYS A 9 -8.25 -3.51 1.13
N THR A 10 -9.23 -3.06 0.37
CA THR A 10 -9.44 -3.50 -1.02
C THR A 10 -8.26 -3.11 -1.89
N LEU A 11 -7.78 -1.86 -1.81
CA LEU A 11 -6.60 -1.41 -2.54
C LEU A 11 -5.35 -2.20 -2.17
N LEU A 12 -5.11 -2.45 -0.88
CA LEU A 12 -4.03 -3.32 -0.43
C LEU A 12 -4.11 -4.72 -1.07
N SER A 13 -5.31 -5.31 -1.08
CA SER A 13 -5.54 -6.65 -1.63
C SER A 13 -5.31 -6.69 -3.15
N MET A 14 -5.78 -5.67 -3.87
CA MET A 14 -5.53 -5.51 -5.31
C MET A 14 -4.05 -5.33 -5.62
N THR A 15 -3.32 -4.60 -4.78
CA THR A 15 -1.88 -4.34 -4.96
C THR A 15 -1.05 -5.62 -4.71
N ARG A 16 -1.42 -6.41 -3.69
CA ARG A 16 -0.82 -7.74 -3.44
C ARG A 16 -1.07 -8.70 -4.60
N ALA A 17 -2.32 -8.81 -5.07
CA ALA A 17 -2.67 -9.67 -6.20
C ALA A 17 -1.87 -9.29 -7.45
N PHE A 18 -1.81 -7.99 -7.75
CA PHE A 18 -1.06 -7.49 -8.90
C PHE A 18 0.44 -7.79 -8.81
N ARG A 19 1.05 -7.69 -7.63
CA ARG A 19 2.45 -8.09 -7.43
C ARG A 19 2.67 -9.57 -7.75
N VAL A 20 1.76 -10.44 -7.31
CA VAL A 20 1.81 -11.89 -7.61
C VAL A 20 1.67 -12.13 -9.11
N ASP A 21 0.70 -11.48 -9.76
CA ASP A 21 0.47 -11.62 -11.20
C ASP A 21 1.72 -11.27 -12.02
N ILE A 22 2.44 -10.21 -11.67
CA ILE A 22 3.69 -9.83 -12.34
C ILE A 22 4.76 -10.91 -12.14
N GLN A 23 4.93 -11.42 -10.92
CA GLN A 23 5.93 -12.47 -10.63
C GLN A 23 5.64 -13.73 -11.44
N ASP A 24 4.37 -14.12 -11.52
CA ASP A 24 3.91 -15.25 -12.32
C ASP A 24 4.18 -15.06 -13.82
N ILE A 25 3.86 -13.89 -14.36
CA ILE A 25 4.08 -13.58 -15.78
C ILE A 25 5.59 -13.54 -16.09
N GLN A 26 6.41 -13.00 -15.19
CA GLN A 26 7.86 -12.97 -15.34
C GLN A 26 8.46 -14.37 -15.39
N GLN A 27 7.97 -15.30 -14.55
CA GLN A 27 8.43 -16.70 -14.52
C GLN A 27 7.98 -17.49 -15.76
N LYS A 28 6.76 -17.24 -16.25
CA LYS A 28 6.15 -17.98 -17.37
C LYS A 28 6.51 -17.40 -18.75
N GLY A 29 6.75 -16.10 -18.82
CA GLY A 29 7.01 -15.38 -20.06
C GLY A 29 8.50 -15.28 -20.33
N ALA A 30 9.02 -16.12 -21.22
CA ALA A 30 10.41 -16.09 -21.71
C ALA A 30 10.74 -14.84 -22.56
N GLY A 31 10.51 -13.64 -22.03
CA GLY A 31 10.75 -12.34 -22.70
C GLY A 31 9.58 -11.80 -23.54
N TYR A 32 8.48 -12.54 -23.65
CA TYR A 32 7.32 -12.19 -24.49
C TYR A 32 6.29 -11.26 -23.85
N TYR A 33 6.44 -10.93 -22.56
CA TYR A 33 5.53 -9.99 -21.91
C TYR A 33 5.89 -8.53 -22.25
N SER A 34 4.92 -7.64 -22.02
CA SER A 34 5.08 -6.19 -22.14
C SER A 34 5.06 -5.56 -20.74
N CYS A 35 5.98 -4.64 -20.48
CA CYS A 35 6.07 -3.94 -19.20
C CYS A 35 5.09 -2.76 -19.09
N GLY A 36 4.66 -2.18 -20.22
CA GLY A 36 3.78 -1.00 -20.23
C GLY A 36 2.47 -1.20 -19.45
N PRO A 37 1.77 -2.34 -19.57
CA PRO A 37 0.61 -2.64 -18.74
C PRO A 37 0.93 -2.69 -17.24
N PHE A 38 2.11 -3.17 -16.86
CA PHE A 38 2.52 -3.24 -15.46
C PHE A 38 2.78 -1.84 -14.88
N VAL A 39 3.54 -1.02 -15.60
CA VAL A 39 3.82 0.37 -15.24
C VAL A 39 2.53 1.16 -15.11
N THR A 40 1.66 1.09 -16.11
CA THR A 40 0.36 1.79 -16.11
C THR A 40 -0.49 1.39 -14.91
N ARG A 41 -0.50 0.10 -14.57
CA ARG A 41 -1.31 -0.40 -13.45
C ARG A 41 -0.70 -0.01 -12.10
N TYR A 42 0.61 -0.06 -11.94
CA TYR A 42 1.29 0.45 -10.74
C TYR A 42 0.97 1.93 -10.51
N ASN A 43 1.15 2.79 -11.52
CA ASN A 43 0.88 4.23 -11.38
C ASN A 43 -0.58 4.50 -10.96
N LYS A 44 -1.55 3.76 -11.51
CA LYS A 44 -2.97 3.87 -11.10
C LYS A 44 -3.20 3.45 -9.64
N LEU A 45 -2.54 2.39 -9.18
CA LEU A 45 -2.64 1.96 -7.78
C LEU A 45 -1.98 2.98 -6.84
N LEU A 46 -0.84 3.56 -7.24
CA LEU A 46 -0.18 4.64 -6.52
C LEU A 46 -1.05 5.89 -6.42
N THR A 47 -1.70 6.30 -7.51
CA THR A 47 -2.66 7.42 -7.49
C THR A 47 -3.77 7.16 -6.47
N LYS A 48 -4.34 5.94 -6.45
CA LYS A 48 -5.37 5.58 -5.47
C LYS A 48 -4.85 5.49 -4.05
N ALA A 49 -3.60 5.08 -3.85
CA ALA A 49 -2.97 5.11 -2.54
C ALA A 49 -2.83 6.56 -2.05
N ARG A 50 -2.37 7.48 -2.90
CA ARG A 50 -2.29 8.92 -2.60
C ARG A 50 -3.63 9.52 -2.22
N GLU A 51 -4.71 9.14 -2.90
CA GLU A 51 -6.07 9.60 -2.59
C GLU A 51 -6.61 9.05 -1.25
N LEU A 52 -6.38 7.77 -0.97
CA LEU A 52 -7.00 7.09 0.17
C LEU A 52 -6.20 7.22 1.48
N PHE A 53 -4.90 7.50 1.40
CA PHE A 53 -3.97 7.57 2.53
C PHE A 53 -3.37 8.98 2.71
N SER A 54 -3.92 10.01 2.07
CA SER A 54 -3.41 11.40 2.13
C SER A 54 -3.33 11.98 3.54
N ASP A 55 -4.23 11.53 4.41
CA ASP A 55 -4.42 12.08 5.76
C ASP A 55 -3.36 11.56 6.74
N GLU A 56 -2.53 10.59 6.34
CA GLU A 56 -1.59 9.86 7.20
C GLU A 56 -0.17 9.85 6.60
N GLN A 57 0.81 10.40 7.33
CA GLN A 57 2.24 10.27 7.02
C GLN A 57 2.59 10.55 5.55
N THR A 58 2.10 11.68 5.04
CA THR A 58 2.19 12.09 3.63
C THR A 58 3.63 12.11 3.09
N ALA A 59 4.63 12.33 3.96
CA ALA A 59 6.04 12.36 3.55
C ALA A 59 6.53 11.04 2.93
N LEU A 60 6.16 9.89 3.50
CA LEU A 60 6.55 8.59 2.94
C LEU A 60 5.76 8.26 1.68
N LEU A 61 4.47 8.60 1.65
CA LEU A 61 3.65 8.36 0.46
C LEU A 61 4.09 9.24 -0.73
N ASN A 62 4.63 10.42 -0.46
CA ASN A 62 5.18 11.33 -1.46
C ASN A 62 6.57 10.93 -1.97
N SER A 63 7.26 9.96 -1.34
CA SER A 63 8.55 9.47 -1.84
C SER A 63 8.42 8.41 -2.95
N PHE A 64 7.21 7.94 -3.22
CA PHE A 64 6.93 7.04 -4.34
C PHE A 64 6.79 7.86 -5.62
N ASP A 65 7.49 7.46 -6.67
CA ASP A 65 7.42 8.10 -7.98
C ASP A 65 6.67 7.26 -9.01
N GLU A 66 6.05 7.94 -9.97
CA GLU A 66 5.52 7.24 -11.13
C GLU A 66 6.66 6.64 -11.95
N ILE A 67 6.47 5.39 -12.37
CA ILE A 67 7.43 4.75 -13.26
C ILE A 67 7.11 5.20 -14.69
N ALA A 68 8.15 5.64 -15.41
CA ALA A 68 8.02 5.97 -16.82
C ALA A 68 7.78 4.70 -17.66
N ASP A 69 6.84 4.76 -18.59
CA ASP A 69 6.61 3.66 -19.52
C ASP A 69 7.83 3.48 -20.44
N THR A 70 8.39 2.27 -20.45
CA THR A 70 9.46 1.91 -21.37
C THR A 70 8.86 1.23 -22.59
N LYS A 71 9.11 1.80 -23.76
CA LYS A 71 8.78 1.15 -25.04
C LYS A 71 9.82 0.08 -25.42
N SER A 72 10.75 -0.28 -24.52
CA SER A 72 11.83 -1.20 -24.83
C SER A 72 11.31 -2.60 -25.10
N VAL A 73 11.75 -3.16 -26.22
CA VAL A 73 11.50 -4.55 -26.61
C VAL A 73 12.64 -5.48 -26.15
N ASP A 74 13.72 -4.92 -25.62
CA ASP A 74 14.87 -5.66 -25.13
C ASP A 74 14.54 -6.45 -23.84
N PRO A 75 14.84 -7.75 -23.77
CA PRO A 75 14.54 -8.57 -22.59
C PRO A 75 15.22 -8.09 -21.29
N ALA A 76 16.44 -7.56 -21.36
CA ALA A 76 17.15 -7.09 -20.16
C ALA A 76 16.55 -5.79 -19.63
N ASP A 77 16.14 -4.89 -20.52
CA ASP A 77 15.41 -3.68 -20.11
C ASP A 77 14.04 -4.01 -19.53
N LYS A 78 13.30 -4.94 -20.15
CA LYS A 78 12.02 -5.42 -19.60
C LYS A 78 12.20 -5.99 -18.19
N MET A 79 13.27 -6.76 -17.97
CA MET A 79 13.60 -7.32 -16.67
C MET A 79 13.81 -6.22 -15.62
N LYS A 80 14.61 -5.19 -15.93
CA LYS A 80 14.87 -4.06 -15.02
C LYS A 80 13.58 -3.32 -14.67
N VAL A 81 12.71 -3.08 -15.64
CA VAL A 81 11.45 -2.37 -15.41
C VAL A 81 10.50 -3.20 -14.57
N THR A 82 10.35 -4.49 -14.88
CA THR A 82 9.55 -5.39 -14.07
C THR A 82 10.06 -5.48 -12.63
N GLN A 83 11.38 -5.57 -12.43
CA GLN A 83 11.99 -5.54 -11.11
C GLN A 83 11.71 -4.23 -10.36
N HIS A 84 11.83 -3.08 -11.06
CA HIS A 84 11.52 -1.78 -10.49
C HIS A 84 10.06 -1.72 -10.01
N VAL A 85 9.10 -2.13 -10.85
CA VAL A 85 7.68 -2.22 -10.47
C VAL A 85 7.47 -3.13 -9.26
N LEU A 86 8.12 -4.29 -9.20
CA LEU A 86 7.98 -5.24 -8.09
C LEU A 86 8.52 -4.71 -6.75
N ILE A 87 9.63 -3.95 -6.79
CA ILE A 87 10.21 -3.29 -5.62
C ILE A 87 9.24 -2.24 -5.09
N GLU A 88 8.78 -1.35 -5.98
CA GLU A 88 7.86 -0.27 -5.64
C GLU A 88 6.52 -0.80 -5.10
N LEU A 89 5.95 -1.84 -5.72
CA LEU A 89 4.76 -2.51 -5.21
C LEU A 89 4.99 -3.09 -3.81
N GLY A 90 6.15 -3.70 -3.56
CA GLY A 90 6.48 -4.25 -2.24
C GLY A 90 6.49 -3.17 -1.15
N GLN A 91 7.14 -2.04 -1.42
CA GLN A 91 7.20 -0.92 -0.48
C GLN A 91 5.82 -0.28 -0.27
N LEU A 92 5.04 -0.10 -1.34
CA LEU A 92 3.69 0.47 -1.25
C LEU A 92 2.74 -0.43 -0.45
N ILE A 93 2.84 -1.75 -0.64
CA ILE A 93 2.10 -2.75 0.16
C ILE A 93 2.45 -2.61 1.64
N THR A 94 3.73 -2.59 1.99
CA THR A 94 4.16 -2.47 3.40
C THR A 94 3.72 -1.15 4.03
N TYR A 95 3.77 -0.04 3.28
CA TYR A 95 3.24 1.23 3.74
C TYR A 95 1.73 1.12 4.05
N MET A 96 0.92 0.65 3.10
CA MET A 96 -0.53 0.53 3.29
C MET A 96 -0.89 -0.41 4.45
N GLU A 97 -0.18 -1.52 4.60
CA GLU A 97 -0.35 -2.46 5.72
C GLU A 97 -0.10 -1.77 7.06
N SER A 98 1.03 -1.07 7.18
CA SER A 98 1.42 -0.37 8.41
C SER A 98 0.39 0.66 8.82
N VAL A 99 -0.09 1.48 7.87
CA VAL A 99 -1.10 2.50 8.13
C VAL A 99 -2.44 1.86 8.56
N ILE A 100 -2.92 0.86 7.83
CA ILE A 100 -4.16 0.13 8.18
C ILE A 100 -4.06 -0.47 9.59
N THR A 101 -2.92 -1.09 9.95
CA THR A 101 -2.71 -1.67 11.27
C THR A 101 -2.74 -0.60 12.36
N GLN A 102 -2.05 0.54 12.17
CA GLN A 102 -2.05 1.64 13.14
C GLN A 102 -3.46 2.21 13.38
N GLU A 103 -4.25 2.39 12.32
CA GLU A 103 -5.64 2.86 12.43
C GLU A 103 -6.54 1.85 13.18
N GLU A 104 -6.33 0.55 12.97
CA GLU A 104 -7.06 -0.50 13.68
C GLU A 104 -6.70 -0.56 15.16
N GLU A 105 -5.40 -0.44 15.49
CA GLU A 105 -4.92 -0.37 16.86
C GLU A 105 -5.43 0.87 17.58
N GLY A 106 -5.40 2.04 16.92
CA GLY A 106 -5.97 3.28 17.45
C GLY A 106 -7.45 3.12 17.80
N ARG A 107 -8.24 2.49 16.92
CA ARG A 107 -9.66 2.20 17.17
C ARG A 107 -9.88 1.22 18.32
N ARG A 108 -9.06 0.16 18.44
CA ARG A 108 -9.15 -0.79 19.56
C ARG A 108 -8.88 -0.10 20.90
N LYS A 109 -7.85 0.74 20.97
CA LYS A 109 -7.50 1.51 22.19
C LYS A 109 -8.60 2.49 22.60
N GLN A 110 -9.25 3.13 21.64
CA GLN A 110 -10.41 4.02 21.90
C GLN A 110 -11.64 3.24 22.39
N ALA A 111 -11.91 2.06 21.83
CA ALA A 111 -13.02 1.20 22.23
C ALA A 111 -12.82 0.55 23.62
N SER A 112 -11.58 0.41 24.09
CA SER A 112 -11.25 -0.30 25.33
C SER A 112 -11.07 0.58 26.58
N GLY A 113 -11.20 1.92 26.54
CA GLY A 113 -10.74 2.71 27.70
C GLY A 113 -11.05 4.21 27.79
N GLY A 114 -12.29 4.63 27.55
CA GLY A 114 -12.80 5.94 28.01
C GLY A 114 -13.34 5.91 29.45
N VAL A 115 -12.67 5.23 30.40
CA VAL A 115 -13.01 5.30 31.84
C VAL A 115 -11.74 5.56 32.63
N SER A 116 -11.51 6.82 32.96
CA SER A 116 -10.61 7.17 34.07
C SER A 116 -11.25 6.68 35.37
N PRO A 117 -10.52 5.97 36.25
CA PRO A 117 -10.96 5.81 37.62
C PRO A 117 -10.79 7.17 38.30
N GLU A 118 -11.90 7.86 38.51
CA GLU A 118 -11.97 8.93 39.49
C GLU A 118 -11.54 8.30 40.82
N LYS A 119 -10.35 8.68 41.28
CA LYS A 119 -9.86 8.25 42.59
C LYS A 119 -10.80 8.85 43.62
N ASP A 120 -11.67 8.02 44.15
CA ASP A 120 -12.35 8.22 45.42
C ASP A 120 -11.28 8.44 46.49
N SER A 121 -10.91 9.70 46.70
CA SER A 121 -10.17 10.12 47.88
C SER A 121 -11.18 10.32 49.00
N GLY A 122 -11.58 9.20 49.60
CA GLY A 122 -12.14 9.17 50.94
C GLY A 122 -11.14 9.79 51.92
N GLY A 123 -11.41 11.03 52.32
CA GLY A 123 -10.80 11.66 53.49
C GLY A 123 -11.66 11.34 54.70
N ASN A 124 -11.20 10.40 55.52
CA ASN A 124 -11.74 10.11 56.84
C ASN A 124 -10.86 10.81 57.90
N ALA A 125 -11.42 11.79 58.61
CA ALA A 125 -11.10 12.18 59.99
C ALA A 125 -12.05 13.29 60.45
#